data_AF-A0A7J4NM38-F1
#
_entry.id   AF-A0A7J4NM38-F1
#
_cell.length_a   1.000
_cell.length_b   1.000
_cell.length_c   1.000
_cell.angle_alpha   90.00
_cell.angle_beta   90.00
_cell.angle_gamma   90.00
#
_symmetry.space_group_name_H-M   'P 1'
#
loop_
_entity.id
_entity.type
_entity.pdbx_description
1 polymer ?
#
loop_
_entity_poly.entity_id
_entity_poly.type
_entity_poly.pdbx_seq_one_letter_code
_entity_poly.pdbx_strand_id
1 'polypeptide(L)'
;MATVSRGKSNWANASARSKARKANLIDATQMRQLLLQEPDAMASSIAEMGYRAELDLYAIRLSGADLVEAALNHNMDRDLIQVLGFCQGHLKDLVSIYVERYTYQKVKTALRAIRSGVSDEMVASQVLAEENDANSQWLEVVRNSNTLSDAVSA
;
A
#
# COMPACT_ATOMS: atom_id res chain seq x y z
N MET A 1 25.05 -0.60 -20.69
CA MET A 1 24.33 -0.84 -19.42
C MET A 1 25.32 -1.31 -18.38
N ALA A 2 25.66 -0.47 -17.40
CA ALA A 2 26.60 -0.85 -16.35
C ALA A 2 25.97 -1.91 -15.45
N THR A 3 26.52 -3.12 -15.45
CA THR A 3 26.18 -4.16 -14.49
C THR A 3 26.81 -3.79 -13.15
N VAL A 4 26.06 -3.06 -12.32
CA VAL A 4 26.42 -2.90 -10.90
C VAL A 4 26.60 -4.30 -10.34
N SER A 5 27.80 -4.62 -9.83
CA SER A 5 28.07 -5.85 -9.10
C SER A 5 27.16 -5.86 -7.86
N ARG A 6 26.04 -6.56 -7.97
CA ARG A 6 25.07 -6.68 -6.87
C ARG A 6 25.39 -7.96 -6.11
N GLY A 7 25.39 -7.87 -4.79
CA GLY A 7 25.65 -9.01 -3.90
C GLY A 7 24.78 -10.23 -4.22
N LYS A 8 25.19 -11.40 -3.73
CA LYS A 8 24.52 -12.68 -4.00
C LYS A 8 23.03 -12.64 -3.64
N SER A 9 22.17 -13.05 -4.57
CA SER A 9 20.72 -13.14 -4.35
C SER A 9 20.34 -14.24 -3.35
N ASN A 10 19.35 -13.96 -2.50
CA ASN A 10 18.90 -14.84 -1.42
C ASN A 10 17.58 -15.57 -1.73
N TRP A 11 17.45 -16.15 -2.92
CA TRP A 11 16.23 -16.77 -3.46
C TRP A 11 15.48 -17.70 -2.50
N ALA A 12 16.18 -18.66 -1.89
CA ALA A 12 15.55 -19.64 -1.02
C ALA A 12 14.96 -19.01 0.25
N ASN A 13 15.70 -18.11 0.91
CA ASN A 13 15.24 -17.43 2.11
C ASN A 13 14.05 -16.51 1.81
N ALA A 14 14.17 -15.68 0.77
CA ALA A 14 13.09 -14.80 0.36
C ALA A 14 11.83 -15.58 -0.02
N SER A 15 11.96 -16.68 -0.80
CA SER A 15 10.83 -17.53 -1.16
C SER A 15 10.15 -18.16 0.06
N ALA A 16 10.92 -18.68 1.02
CA ALA A 16 10.37 -19.27 2.25
C ALA A 16 9.57 -18.23 3.06
N ARG A 17 10.12 -17.03 3.24
CA ARG A 17 9.44 -15.93 3.95
C ARG A 17 8.18 -15.46 3.22
N SER A 18 8.23 -15.32 1.90
CA SER A 18 7.06 -14.98 1.10
C SER A 18 5.97 -16.05 1.15
N LYS A 19 6.34 -17.33 1.17
CA LYS A 19 5.38 -18.44 1.34
C LYS A 19 4.71 -18.43 2.70
N ALA A 20 5.47 -18.16 3.77
CA ALA A 20 4.91 -18.03 5.11
C ALA A 20 3.89 -16.88 5.18
N ARG A 21 4.20 -15.72 4.59
CA ARG A 21 3.23 -14.61 4.46
C ARG A 21 1.99 -14.99 3.68
N LYS A 22 2.17 -15.65 2.52
CA LYS A 22 1.05 -16.11 1.69
C LYS A 22 0.11 -17.04 2.47
N ALA A 23 0.63 -17.88 3.35
CA ALA A 23 -0.18 -18.79 4.16
C ALA A 23 -1.08 -18.07 5.19
N ASN A 24 -0.76 -16.81 5.55
CA ASN A 24 -1.57 -15.99 6.45
C ASN A 24 -2.67 -15.21 5.73
N LEU A 25 -2.75 -15.28 4.39
CA LEU A 25 -3.82 -14.63 3.65
C LEU A 25 -5.16 -15.30 3.95
N ILE A 26 -6.22 -14.48 3.90
CA ILE A 26 -7.60 -14.92 4.03
C ILE A 26 -7.86 -16.00 2.96
N ASP A 27 -8.20 -17.20 3.41
CA ASP A 27 -8.47 -18.33 2.53
C ASP A 27 -9.89 -18.26 1.95
N ALA A 28 -10.18 -19.18 1.02
CA ALA A 28 -11.49 -19.20 0.33
C ALA A 28 -12.67 -19.44 1.28
N THR A 29 -12.46 -20.16 2.39
CA THR A 29 -13.51 -20.43 3.38
C THR A 29 -13.77 -19.19 4.23
N GLN A 30 -12.71 -18.55 4.72
CA GLN A 30 -12.79 -17.30 5.47
C GLN A 30 -13.42 -16.19 4.61
N MET A 31 -13.06 -16.10 3.33
CA MET A 31 -13.66 -15.15 2.40
C MET A 31 -15.18 -15.36 2.25
N ARG A 32 -15.65 -16.61 2.13
CA ARG A 32 -17.09 -16.90 2.08
C ARG A 32 -17.81 -16.49 3.36
N GLN A 33 -17.16 -16.64 4.51
CA GLN A 33 -17.72 -16.20 5.79
C GLN A 33 -17.84 -14.68 5.85
N LEU A 34 -16.83 -13.94 5.38
CA LEU A 34 -16.87 -12.48 5.31
C LEU A 34 -18.02 -11.97 4.42
N LEU A 35 -18.25 -12.62 3.26
CA LEU A 35 -19.32 -12.22 2.33
C LEU A 35 -20.75 -12.36 2.90
N LEU A 36 -20.93 -13.12 3.99
CA LEU A 36 -22.22 -13.29 4.65
C LEU A 36 -22.47 -12.28 5.78
N GLN A 37 -21.50 -11.38 6.05
CA GLN A 37 -21.56 -10.43 7.15
C GLN A 37 -21.95 -9.03 6.66
N GLU A 38 -22.58 -8.27 7.56
CA GLU A 38 -22.76 -6.82 7.39
C GLU A 38 -21.41 -6.08 7.47
N PRO A 39 -21.26 -4.89 6.84
CA PRO A 39 -19.98 -4.18 6.76
C PRO A 39 -19.27 -3.96 8.09
N ASP A 40 -19.98 -3.60 9.16
CA ASP A 40 -19.39 -3.36 10.48
C ASP A 40 -18.87 -4.66 11.14
N ALA A 41 -19.60 -5.77 10.95
CA ALA A 41 -19.16 -7.10 11.40
C ALA A 41 -17.95 -7.60 10.59
N MET A 42 -17.87 -7.22 9.31
CA MET A 42 -16.75 -7.54 8.44
C MET A 42 -15.46 -6.86 8.91
N ALA A 43 -15.51 -5.57 9.28
CA ALA A 43 -14.36 -4.85 9.81
C ALA A 43 -13.80 -5.52 11.09
N SER A 44 -14.69 -5.92 12.00
CA SER A 44 -14.31 -6.65 13.22
C SER A 44 -13.65 -7.99 12.90
N SER A 45 -14.20 -8.75 11.95
CA SER A 45 -13.64 -10.04 11.53
C SER A 45 -12.28 -9.88 10.86
N ILE A 46 -12.10 -8.86 10.01
CA ILE A 46 -10.81 -8.54 9.37
C ILE A 46 -9.76 -8.13 10.42
N ALA A 47 -10.15 -7.43 11.49
CA ALA A 47 -9.23 -7.09 12.58
C ALA A 47 -8.61 -8.33 13.23
N GLU A 48 -9.40 -9.38 13.47
CA GLU A 48 -8.93 -10.66 14.02
C GLU A 48 -8.03 -11.43 13.05
N MET A 49 -8.07 -11.12 11.75
CA MET A 49 -7.24 -11.76 10.71
C MET A 49 -5.86 -11.11 10.52
N GLY A 50 -5.42 -10.27 11.47
CA GLY A 50 -4.07 -9.68 11.46
C GLY A 50 -3.98 -8.25 10.90
N TYR A 51 -5.12 -7.60 10.67
CA TYR A 51 -5.21 -6.22 10.16
C TYR A 51 -5.59 -5.20 11.23
N ARG A 52 -5.65 -5.61 12.50
CA ARG A 52 -6.07 -4.77 13.62
C ARG A 52 -5.27 -3.47 13.75
N ALA A 53 -3.95 -3.53 13.61
CA ALA A 53 -3.09 -2.37 13.82
C ALA A 53 -3.46 -1.20 12.90
N GLU A 54 -3.67 -1.47 11.61
CA GLU A 54 -4.11 -0.44 10.66
C GLU A 54 -5.58 -0.05 10.86
N LEU A 55 -6.46 -1.00 11.19
CA LEU A 55 -7.86 -0.67 11.48
C LEU A 55 -7.98 0.27 12.68
N ASP A 56 -7.29 0.00 13.77
CA ASP A 56 -7.31 0.85 14.97
C ASP A 56 -6.76 2.25 14.68
N LEU A 57 -5.74 2.34 13.82
CA LEU A 57 -5.16 3.61 13.38
C LEU A 57 -6.18 4.49 12.64
N TYR A 58 -6.95 3.91 11.72
CA TYR A 58 -7.90 4.64 10.89
C TYR A 58 -9.29 4.81 11.52
N ALA A 59 -9.65 4.00 12.52
CA ALA A 59 -10.96 4.02 13.17
C ALA A 59 -11.28 5.34 13.89
N ILE A 60 -10.28 6.20 14.13
CA ILE A 60 -10.46 7.53 14.71
C ILE A 60 -11.34 8.42 13.82
N ARG A 61 -11.26 8.26 12.49
CA ARG A 61 -11.93 9.14 11.52
C ARG A 61 -12.68 8.42 10.40
N LEU A 62 -12.42 7.14 10.15
CA LEU A 62 -13.06 6.36 9.10
C LEU A 62 -13.97 5.28 9.70
N SER A 63 -14.99 4.88 8.94
CA SER A 63 -15.93 3.82 9.32
C SER A 63 -16.32 2.98 8.10
N GLY A 64 -16.92 1.81 8.33
CA GLY A 64 -17.47 0.96 7.27
C GLY A 64 -16.41 0.58 6.22
N ALA A 65 -16.77 0.73 4.94
CA ALA A 65 -15.91 0.33 3.83
C ALA A 65 -14.63 1.18 3.73
N ASP A 66 -14.71 2.50 3.97
CA ASP A 66 -13.56 3.41 3.86
C ASP A 66 -12.47 3.07 4.88
N LEU A 67 -12.88 2.68 6.09
CA LEU A 67 -11.98 2.20 7.14
C LEU A 67 -11.21 0.95 6.68
N VAL A 68 -11.95 -0.03 6.17
CA VAL A 68 -11.35 -1.29 5.70
C VAL A 68 -10.42 -1.03 4.52
N GLU A 69 -10.82 -0.19 3.56
CA GLU A 69 -10.00 0.13 2.40
C GLU A 69 -8.70 0.85 2.78
N ALA A 70 -8.77 1.87 3.63
CA ALA A 70 -7.58 2.60 4.08
C ALA A 70 -6.62 1.67 4.85
N ALA A 71 -7.16 0.85 5.76
CA ALA A 71 -6.37 -0.07 6.56
C ALA A 71 -5.69 -1.15 5.71
N LEU A 72 -6.42 -1.77 4.78
CA LEU A 72 -5.87 -2.80 3.89
C LEU A 72 -4.82 -2.23 2.92
N ASN A 73 -5.04 -1.02 2.39
CA ASN A 73 -4.05 -0.36 1.53
C ASN A 73 -2.76 -0.03 2.31
N HIS A 74 -2.86 0.50 3.52
CA HIS A 74 -1.69 0.75 4.38
C HIS A 74 -0.95 -0.56 4.68
N ASN A 75 -1.67 -1.60 5.11
CA ASN A 75 -1.08 -2.89 5.42
C ASN A 75 -0.34 -3.48 4.20
N MET A 76 -0.93 -3.36 3.01
CA MET A 76 -0.31 -3.76 1.74
C MET A 76 1.01 -3.05 1.49
N ASP A 77 1.08 -1.72 1.64
CA ASP A 77 2.33 -0.96 1.46
C ASP A 77 3.41 -1.41 2.43
N ARG A 78 3.05 -1.55 3.72
CA ARG A 78 3.96 -2.05 4.75
C ARG A 78 4.49 -3.43 4.40
N ASP A 79 3.64 -4.33 3.93
CA ASP A 79 4.01 -5.68 3.55
C ASP A 79 4.93 -5.72 2.32
N LEU A 80 4.67 -4.89 1.31
CA LEU A 80 5.55 -4.75 0.14
C LEU A 80 6.93 -4.21 0.52
N ILE A 81 6.99 -3.19 1.39
CA ILE A 81 8.25 -2.65 1.92
C ILE A 81 9.02 -3.73 2.69
N GLN A 82 8.33 -4.51 3.53
CA GLN A 82 8.97 -5.60 4.28
C GLN A 82 9.50 -6.69 3.35
N VAL A 83 8.78 -7.05 2.28
CA VAL A 83 9.25 -8.00 1.25
C VAL A 83 10.51 -7.49 0.57
N LEU A 84 10.52 -6.24 0.11
CA LEU A 84 11.71 -5.62 -0.47
C LEU A 84 12.87 -5.50 0.52
N GLY A 85 12.57 -5.31 1.81
CA GLY A 85 13.54 -5.18 2.89
C GLY A 85 14.38 -6.45 3.09
N PHE A 86 13.82 -7.63 2.82
CA PHE A 86 14.57 -8.88 2.94
C PHE A 86 15.06 -9.46 1.62
N CYS A 87 14.59 -9.00 0.46
CA CYS A 87 15.17 -9.39 -0.83
C CYS A 87 16.58 -8.80 -1.00
N GLN A 88 17.50 -9.59 -1.56
CA GLN A 88 18.90 -9.18 -1.75
C GLN A 88 19.36 -9.43 -3.19
N GLY A 89 20.37 -8.68 -3.63
CA GLY A 89 20.98 -8.85 -4.94
C GLY A 89 20.01 -8.61 -6.10
N HIS A 90 20.23 -9.32 -7.20
CA HIS A 90 19.39 -9.22 -8.40
C HIS A 90 17.92 -9.60 -8.16
N LEU A 91 17.63 -10.46 -7.16
CA LEU A 91 16.25 -10.77 -6.79
C LEU A 91 15.49 -9.51 -6.34
N LYS A 92 16.12 -8.64 -5.55
CA LYS A 92 15.48 -7.41 -5.06
C LYS A 92 15.02 -6.54 -6.22
N ASP A 93 15.82 -6.45 -7.28
CA ASP A 93 15.55 -5.64 -8.46
C ASP A 93 14.36 -6.19 -9.25
N LEU A 94 14.32 -7.51 -9.42
CA LEU A 94 13.21 -8.16 -10.10
C LEU A 94 11.90 -7.96 -9.32
N VAL A 95 11.95 -8.11 -8.01
CA VAL A 95 10.78 -7.88 -7.14
C VAL A 95 10.39 -6.40 -7.13
N SER A 96 11.34 -5.46 -7.13
CA SER A 96 11.03 -4.03 -7.12
C SER A 96 10.24 -3.62 -8.35
N ILE A 97 10.55 -4.16 -9.52
CA ILE A 97 9.76 -3.93 -10.75
C ILE A 97 8.29 -4.31 -10.56
N TYR A 98 8.00 -5.42 -9.86
CA TYR A 98 6.61 -5.80 -9.57
C TYR A 98 5.96 -4.90 -8.52
N VAL A 99 6.71 -4.48 -7.50
CA VAL A 99 6.22 -3.58 -6.46
C VAL A 99 5.91 -2.19 -7.01
N GLU A 100 6.70 -1.71 -7.98
CA GLU A 100 6.52 -0.41 -8.64
C GLU A 100 5.10 -0.21 -9.17
N ARG A 101 4.37 -1.28 -9.55
CA ARG A 101 2.97 -1.16 -10.00
C ARG A 101 2.08 -0.42 -9.00
N TYR A 102 2.31 -0.61 -7.70
CA TYR A 102 1.53 0.02 -6.63
C TYR A 102 1.92 1.49 -6.50
N THR A 103 3.23 1.77 -6.56
CA THR A 103 3.75 3.13 -6.65
C THR A 103 3.16 3.89 -7.83
N TYR A 104 3.11 3.29 -9.03
CA TYR A 104 2.49 3.89 -10.21
C TYR A 104 1.01 4.22 -10.01
N GLN A 105 0.25 3.41 -9.26
CA GLN A 105 -1.14 3.75 -8.95
C GLN A 105 -1.23 5.01 -8.09
N LYS A 106 -0.38 5.12 -7.06
CA LYS A 106 -0.32 6.32 -6.21
C LYS A 106 0.07 7.57 -6.99
N VAL A 107 1.08 7.47 -7.85
CA VAL A 107 1.50 8.55 -8.76
C VAL A 107 0.34 9.00 -9.63
N LYS A 108 -0.36 8.06 -10.28
CA LYS A 108 -1.51 8.39 -11.13
C LYS A 108 -2.63 9.06 -10.34
N THR A 109 -2.86 8.62 -9.11
CA THR A 109 -3.84 9.24 -8.22
C THR A 109 -3.46 10.68 -7.90
N ALA A 110 -2.21 10.94 -7.49
CA ALA A 110 -1.71 12.28 -7.20
C ALA A 110 -1.80 13.20 -8.44
N LEU A 111 -1.31 12.75 -9.59
CA LEU A 111 -1.38 13.50 -10.84
C LEU A 111 -2.82 13.77 -11.28
N ARG A 112 -3.74 12.83 -11.06
CA ARG A 112 -5.17 13.02 -11.35
C ARG A 112 -5.78 14.05 -10.41
N ALA A 113 -5.41 14.06 -9.14
CA ALA A 113 -5.88 15.06 -8.19
C ALA A 113 -5.45 16.48 -8.59
N ILE A 114 -4.16 16.66 -8.92
CA ILE A 114 -3.60 17.94 -9.42
C ILE A 114 -4.33 18.39 -10.68
N ARG A 115 -4.47 17.50 -11.67
CA ARG A 115 -5.17 17.82 -12.93
C ARG A 115 -6.63 18.23 -12.70
N SER A 116 -7.30 17.62 -11.75
CA SER A 116 -8.71 17.89 -11.45
C SER A 116 -8.91 19.04 -10.45
N GLY A 117 -7.83 19.63 -9.92
CA GLY A 117 -7.92 20.71 -8.92
C GLY A 117 -8.54 20.25 -7.59
N VAL A 118 -8.36 18.99 -7.22
CA VAL A 118 -8.81 18.45 -5.93
C VAL A 118 -7.89 19.00 -4.83
N SER A 119 -8.47 19.45 -3.70
CA SER A 119 -7.68 19.97 -2.58
C SER A 119 -6.80 18.88 -1.96
N ASP A 120 -5.65 19.27 -1.40
CA ASP A 120 -4.74 18.31 -0.79
C ASP A 120 -5.35 17.65 0.45
N GLU A 121 -6.20 18.36 1.20
CA GLU A 121 -6.90 17.77 2.36
C GLU A 121 -7.86 16.65 1.95
N MET A 122 -8.56 16.82 0.82
CA MET A 122 -9.44 15.79 0.27
C MET A 122 -8.63 14.57 -0.18
N VAL A 123 -7.48 14.79 -0.83
CA VAL A 123 -6.59 13.70 -1.26
C VAL A 123 -6.03 12.95 -0.04
N ALA A 124 -5.53 13.68 0.95
CA ALA A 124 -4.94 13.14 2.17
C ALA A 124 -5.94 12.37 3.03
N SER A 125 -7.20 12.80 3.06
CA SER A 125 -8.23 12.17 3.87
C SER A 125 -8.87 10.94 3.18
N GLN A 126 -9.08 10.96 1.86
CA GLN A 126 -9.90 9.94 1.20
C GLN A 126 -9.14 8.96 0.30
N VAL A 127 -8.00 9.34 -0.28
CA VAL A 127 -7.38 8.54 -1.34
C VAL A 127 -5.95 8.13 -1.01
N LEU A 128 -5.15 9.07 -0.51
CA LEU A 128 -3.78 8.85 -0.08
C LEU A 128 -3.68 9.21 1.40
N ALA A 129 -4.15 8.31 2.26
CA ALA A 129 -4.12 8.48 3.70
C ALA A 129 -2.76 9.00 4.22
N GLU A 130 -2.77 10.14 4.92
CA GLU A 130 -1.57 10.79 5.47
C GLU A 130 -0.87 9.94 6.53
N GLU A 131 -1.61 9.10 7.24
CA GLU A 131 -1.09 8.18 8.26
C GLU A 131 -0.17 7.09 7.67
N ASN A 132 -0.18 6.91 6.35
CA ASN A 132 0.69 5.96 5.66
C ASN A 132 1.88 6.71 5.06
N ASP A 133 3.06 6.54 5.67
CA ASP A 133 4.32 7.19 5.26
C ASP A 133 4.69 6.96 3.79
N ALA A 134 4.23 5.86 3.17
CA ALA A 134 4.47 5.60 1.75
C ALA A 134 3.74 6.59 0.82
N ASN A 135 2.82 7.40 1.35
CA ASN A 135 2.08 8.43 0.64
C ASN A 135 2.72 9.82 0.75
N SER A 136 3.61 10.06 1.72
CA SER A 136 4.11 11.41 2.05
C SER A 136 4.71 12.13 0.85
N GLN A 137 5.55 11.45 0.06
CA GLN A 137 6.15 12.01 -1.15
C GLN A 137 5.09 12.45 -2.19
N TRP A 138 3.99 11.69 -2.30
CA TRP A 138 2.94 11.99 -3.28
C TRP A 138 2.03 13.10 -2.79
N LEU A 139 1.78 13.17 -1.48
CA LEU A 139 1.06 14.28 -0.86
C LEU A 139 1.85 15.58 -0.98
N GLU A 140 3.16 15.55 -0.81
CA GLU A 140 4.02 16.72 -1.02
C GLU A 140 3.93 17.25 -2.46
N VAL A 141 3.97 16.36 -3.46
CA VAL A 141 3.78 16.74 -4.86
C VAL A 141 2.41 17.39 -5.08
N VAL A 142 1.34 16.85 -4.49
CA VAL A 142 -0.02 17.43 -4.58
C VAL A 142 -0.08 18.81 -3.93
N ARG A 143 0.53 18.99 -2.76
CA ARG A 143 0.54 20.29 -2.04
C ARG A 143 1.32 21.38 -2.76
N ASN A 144 2.40 21.00 -3.43
CA ASN A 144 3.33 21.96 -4.04
C ASN A 144 3.03 22.24 -5.53
N SER A 145 2.08 21.53 -6.15
CA SER A 145 1.83 21.60 -7.59
C SER A 145 0.40 22.00 -7.92
N ASN A 146 0.24 23.10 -8.67
CA ASN A 146 -1.08 23.52 -9.16
C ASN A 146 -1.36 22.98 -10.57
N THR A 147 -0.33 22.65 -11.33
CA THR A 147 -0.45 22.09 -12.68
C THR A 147 0.38 20.82 -12.84
N LEU A 148 0.08 20.04 -13.88
CA LEU A 148 0.90 18.87 -14.24
C LEU A 148 2.33 19.26 -14.62
N SER A 149 2.56 20.47 -15.14
CA SER A 149 3.91 20.94 -15.48
C SER A 149 4.74 21.19 -14.23
N ASP A 150 4.11 21.74 -13.18
CA ASP A 150 4.75 21.95 -11.89
C ASP A 150 5.13 20.61 -11.25
N ALA A 151 4.21 19.64 -11.29
CA ALA A 151 4.41 18.31 -10.72
C ALA A 151 5.54 17.50 -11.37
N VAL A 152 5.84 17.76 -12.65
CA VAL A 152 6.98 17.13 -13.36
C VAL A 152 8.31 17.82 -13.02
N SER A 153 8.25 19.08 -12.58
CA SER A 153 9.42 19.91 -12.28
C SER A 153 9.80 19.91 -10.80
N ALA A 154 8.91 19.40 -9.94
CA ALA A 154 9.10 19.21 -8.49
C ALA A 154 9.95 17.96 -8.20
#